data_AF-A0A7Y2XIL6-F1
#
_entry.id   AF-A0A7Y2XIL6-F1
#
_cell.length_a   1.000
_cell.length_b   1.000
_cell.length_c   1.000
_cell.angle_alpha   90.00
_cell.angle_beta   90.00
_cell.angle_gamma   90.00
#
_symmetry.space_group_name_H-M   'P 1'
#
loop_
_entity.id
_entity.type
_entity.pdbx_description
1 polymer ?
#
loop_
_entity_poly.entity_id
_entity_poly.type
_entity_poly.pdbx_seq_one_letter_code
_entity_poly.pdbx_strand_id
1 'polypeptide(L)'
;MVFSSSIFLFYFLPAFLICYTIFPTRNAIILLFSALFYAWGEGVFLLVLVESVLVNFIAGRLIEQSSGRGRKAALAIGVAANLLVLFFFKYFGFFIYDVLGHASFDPAMVPHLPLGISFFTFQSISYLVDVYRREAPPARSVWELAVYIMMFPQLIAGPIVRYASVASQIRTRKVLPEQVAHGLMFFAVGLAQKVLVANNVAGVADRVFGLAGDELSALLAWTGALFYTLQI
;
A
#
# COMPACT_ATOMS: atom_id res chain seq x y z
N MET A 1 -5.39 10.02 -3.34
CA MET A 1 -5.10 10.88 -4.53
C MET A 1 -4.41 10.02 -5.60
N VAL A 2 -4.59 10.30 -6.90
CA VAL A 2 -3.93 9.54 -7.99
C VAL A 2 -2.64 10.23 -8.43
N PHE A 3 -1.56 9.47 -8.61
CA PHE A 3 -0.23 9.99 -8.97
C PHE A 3 -0.16 10.75 -10.30
N SER A 4 -1.04 10.41 -11.27
CA SER A 4 -1.11 11.09 -12.56
C SER A 4 -2.04 12.32 -12.57
N SER A 5 -2.66 12.66 -11.44
CA SER A 5 -3.59 13.79 -11.38
C SER A 5 -2.87 15.14 -11.34
N SER A 6 -3.48 16.19 -11.90
CA SER A 6 -2.95 17.55 -11.84
C SER A 6 -2.79 18.06 -10.41
N ILE A 7 -3.70 17.67 -9.51
CA ILE A 7 -3.61 17.98 -8.08
C ILE A 7 -2.34 17.38 -7.48
N PHE A 8 -2.03 16.13 -7.79
CA PHE A 8 -0.82 15.49 -7.32
C PHE A 8 0.44 16.19 -7.88
N LEU A 9 0.49 16.37 -9.19
CA LEU A 9 1.68 16.84 -9.90
C LEU A 9 2.05 18.29 -9.61
N PHE A 10 1.06 19.19 -9.57
CA PHE A 10 1.32 20.63 -9.50
C PHE A 10 1.13 21.23 -8.10
N TYR A 11 0.45 20.53 -7.19
CA TYR A 11 0.20 21.04 -5.84
C TYR A 11 0.81 20.14 -4.77
N PHE A 12 0.40 18.88 -4.71
CA PHE A 12 0.80 17.98 -3.62
C PHE A 12 2.31 17.67 -3.64
N LEU A 13 2.85 17.25 -4.79
CA LEU A 13 4.24 16.86 -4.92
C LEU A 13 5.22 18.04 -4.73
N PRO A 14 5.02 19.22 -5.35
CA PRO A 14 5.85 20.38 -5.09
C PRO A 14 5.79 20.83 -3.62
N ALA A 15 4.60 20.87 -3.01
CA ALA A 15 4.45 21.21 -1.60
C ALA A 15 5.21 20.21 -0.70
N PHE A 16 5.09 18.91 -0.97
CA PHE A 16 5.83 17.88 -0.25
C PHE A 16 7.34 18.10 -0.35
N LEU A 17 7.88 18.30 -1.56
CA LEU A 17 9.32 18.48 -1.78
C LEU A 17 9.85 19.76 -1.12
N ILE A 18 9.11 20.86 -1.18
CA ILE A 18 9.46 22.12 -0.50
C ILE A 18 9.49 21.91 1.01
N CYS A 19 8.44 21.35 1.60
CA CYS A 19 8.42 21.08 3.05
C CYS A 19 9.51 20.10 3.46
N TYR A 20 9.77 19.05 2.67
CA TYR A 20 10.76 18.04 2.96
C TYR A 20 12.20 18.59 2.94
N THR A 21 12.48 19.58 2.10
CA THR A 21 13.81 20.20 2.00
C THR A 21 14.04 21.29 3.06
N ILE A 22 13.01 22.07 3.39
CA ILE A 22 13.11 23.18 4.35
C ILE A 22 13.15 22.69 5.81
N PHE A 23 12.27 21.74 6.18
CA PHE A 23 12.12 21.34 7.57
C PHE A 23 13.10 20.22 7.97
N PRO A 24 13.76 20.31 9.15
CA PRO A 24 14.68 19.27 9.62
C PRO A 24 13.93 17.99 10.05
N THR A 25 12.65 18.10 10.40
CA THR A 25 11.81 17.00 10.88
C THR A 25 11.22 16.16 9.74
N ARG A 26 12.09 15.56 8.92
CA ARG A 26 11.71 14.83 7.69
C ARG A 26 10.67 13.73 7.91
N ASN A 27 10.76 12.97 9.00
CA ASN A 27 9.78 11.93 9.33
C ASN A 27 8.37 12.49 9.53
N ALA A 28 8.26 13.62 10.23
CA ALA A 28 6.98 14.27 10.47
C ALA A 28 6.36 14.79 9.16
N ILE A 29 7.17 15.36 8.27
CA ILE A 29 6.71 15.80 6.95
C ILE A 29 6.25 14.60 6.10
N ILE A 30 7.03 13.52 6.05
CA ILE A 30 6.62 12.30 5.34
C ILE A 30 5.27 11.80 5.87
N LEU A 31 5.11 11.72 7.20
CA LEU A 31 3.87 11.23 7.81
C LEU A 31 2.69 12.15 7.56
N LEU A 32 2.86 13.46 7.70
CA LEU A 32 1.82 14.44 7.47
C LEU A 32 1.31 14.35 6.02
N PHE A 33 2.21 14.41 5.05
CA PHE A 33 1.84 14.31 3.64
C PHE A 33 1.26 12.93 3.31
N SER A 34 1.75 11.87 3.96
CA SER A 34 1.20 10.53 3.75
C SER A 34 -0.22 10.37 4.29
N ALA A 35 -0.49 10.90 5.48
CA ALA A 35 -1.82 10.94 6.06
C ALA A 35 -2.78 11.77 5.17
N LEU A 36 -2.35 12.94 4.70
CA LEU A 36 -3.13 13.76 3.77
C LEU A 36 -3.42 13.04 2.45
N PHE A 37 -2.41 12.38 1.87
CA PHE A 37 -2.56 11.64 0.62
C PHE A 37 -3.55 10.48 0.72
N TYR A 38 -3.48 9.74 1.83
CA TYR A 38 -4.38 8.62 2.08
C TYR A 38 -5.79 9.09 2.42
N ALA A 39 -5.94 10.07 3.32
CA ALA A 39 -7.23 10.65 3.67
C ALA A 39 -7.94 11.28 2.47
N TRP A 40 -7.20 11.84 1.50
CA TRP A 40 -7.79 12.32 0.24
C TRP A 40 -8.47 11.21 -0.57
N GLY A 41 -7.96 9.98 -0.50
CA GLY A 41 -8.54 8.83 -1.22
C GLY A 41 -9.61 8.10 -0.43
N GLU A 42 -9.28 7.73 0.82
CA GLU A 42 -10.04 6.77 1.62
C GLU A 42 -10.64 7.37 2.90
N GLY A 43 -10.40 8.65 3.19
CA GLY A 43 -10.99 9.35 4.34
C GLY A 43 -10.77 8.63 5.68
N VAL A 44 -11.87 8.08 6.22
CA VAL A 44 -11.92 7.45 7.56
C VAL A 44 -11.06 6.20 7.68
N PHE A 45 -10.75 5.50 6.58
CA PHE A 45 -9.90 4.29 6.64
C PHE A 45 -8.45 4.58 7.01
N LEU A 46 -8.05 5.86 7.07
CA LEU A 46 -6.80 6.26 7.72
C LEU A 46 -6.72 5.72 9.16
N LEU A 47 -7.86 5.60 9.86
CA LEU A 47 -7.90 5.03 11.21
C LEU A 47 -7.49 3.56 11.22
N VAL A 48 -7.91 2.76 10.23
CA VAL A 48 -7.49 1.34 10.10
C VAL A 48 -5.98 1.24 9.87
N LEU A 49 -5.43 2.15 9.07
CA LEU A 49 -3.99 2.22 8.83
C LEU A 49 -3.21 2.59 10.10
N VAL A 50 -3.69 3.57 10.87
CA VAL A 50 -3.09 3.97 12.15
C VAL A 50 -3.20 2.86 13.18
N GLU A 51 -4.35 2.19 13.29
CA GLU A 51 -4.56 1.04 14.17
C GLU A 51 -3.59 -0.10 13.81
N SER A 52 -3.45 -0.41 12.52
CA SER A 52 -2.48 -1.41 12.03
C SER A 52 -1.06 -1.07 12.47
N VAL A 53 -0.63 0.20 12.37
CA VAL A 53 0.68 0.63 12.86
C VAL A 53 0.82 0.41 14.37
N LEU A 54 -0.19 0.76 15.17
CA LEU A 54 -0.15 0.61 16.62
C LEU A 54 -0.08 -0.85 17.04
N VAL A 55 -0.95 -1.70 16.49
CA VAL A 55 -0.98 -3.14 16.77
C VAL A 55 0.35 -3.78 16.40
N ASN A 56 0.89 -3.47 15.23
CA ASN A 56 2.17 -4.02 14.79
C ASN A 56 3.35 -3.49 15.60
N PHE A 57 3.32 -2.24 16.05
CA PHE A 57 4.33 -1.71 16.95
C PHE A 57 4.38 -2.51 18.26
N ILE A 58 3.21 -2.75 18.88
CA ILE A 58 3.09 -3.53 20.11
C ILE A 58 3.56 -4.97 19.87
N ALA A 59 3.09 -5.62 18.81
CA ALA A 59 3.50 -6.98 18.46
C ALA A 59 5.03 -7.09 18.25
N GLY A 60 5.64 -6.11 17.57
CA GLY A 60 7.11 -6.05 17.40
C GLY A 60 7.85 -5.97 18.74
N ARG A 61 7.34 -5.19 19.70
CA ARG A 61 7.91 -5.12 21.06
C ARG A 61 7.71 -6.40 21.87
N LEU A 62 6.56 -7.05 21.76
CA LEU A 62 6.31 -8.35 22.39
C LEU A 62 7.24 -9.44 21.85
N ILE A 63 7.51 -9.44 20.54
CA ILE A 63 8.48 -10.34 19.90
C ILE A 63 9.90 -10.08 20.42
N GLU A 64 10.28 -8.81 20.62
CA GLU A 64 11.58 -8.42 21.18
C GLU A 64 11.76 -8.90 22.62
N GLN A 65 10.76 -8.70 23.47
CA GLN A 65 10.80 -9.03 24.89
C GLN A 65 10.67 -10.54 25.18
N SER A 66 10.14 -11.31 24.24
CA SER A 66 9.91 -12.74 24.40
C SER A 66 11.08 -13.60 23.91
N SER A 67 11.21 -14.81 24.47
CA SER A 67 12.18 -15.82 24.05
C SER A 67 11.51 -17.17 23.73
N GLY A 68 12.22 -18.04 23.01
CA GLY A 68 11.77 -19.41 22.70
C GLY A 68 10.34 -19.49 22.14
N ARG A 69 9.48 -20.29 22.79
CA ARG A 69 8.08 -20.49 22.39
C ARG A 69 7.24 -19.20 22.48
N GLY A 70 7.49 -18.35 23.48
CA GLY A 70 6.77 -17.07 23.64
C GLY A 70 7.00 -16.13 22.46
N ARG A 71 8.24 -16.07 21.96
CA ARG A 71 8.60 -15.28 20.78
C ARG A 71 7.85 -15.74 19.52
N LYS A 72 7.75 -17.06 19.33
CA LYS A 72 7.01 -17.66 18.21
C LYS A 72 5.50 -17.40 18.33
N ALA A 73 4.95 -17.46 19.54
CA ALA A 73 3.55 -17.15 19.80
C ALA A 73 3.23 -15.68 19.52
N ALA A 74 4.07 -14.74 19.98
CA ALA A 74 3.91 -13.31 19.70
C ALA A 74 3.93 -13.00 18.19
N LEU A 75 4.83 -13.64 17.43
CA LEU A 75 4.83 -13.56 15.97
C LEU A 75 3.53 -14.12 15.38
N ALA A 76 3.12 -15.32 15.79
CA ALA A 76 1.93 -15.97 15.25
C ALA A 76 0.66 -15.15 15.50
N ILE A 77 0.51 -14.59 16.71
CA ILE A 77 -0.62 -13.70 17.06
C ILE A 77 -0.59 -12.44 16.21
N GLY A 78 0.57 -11.78 16.07
CA GLY A 78 0.69 -10.57 15.25
C GLY A 78 0.40 -10.81 13.77
N VAL A 79 0.88 -11.93 13.21
CA VAL A 79 0.58 -12.33 11.82
C VAL A 79 -0.90 -12.66 11.68
N ALA A 80 -1.48 -13.41 12.62
CA ALA A 80 -2.91 -13.74 12.61
C ALA A 80 -3.77 -12.47 12.67
N ALA A 81 -3.45 -11.48 13.52
CA ALA A 81 -4.17 -10.22 13.59
C ALA A 81 -4.16 -9.46 12.24
N ASN A 82 -3.00 -9.39 11.58
CA ASN A 82 -2.88 -8.79 10.24
C ASN A 82 -3.72 -9.52 9.18
N LEU A 83 -3.67 -10.85 9.18
CA LEU A 83 -4.45 -11.67 8.24
C LEU A 83 -5.96 -11.61 8.52
N LEU A 84 -6.38 -11.50 9.78
CA LEU A 84 -7.78 -11.34 10.15
C LEU A 84 -8.34 -10.01 9.63
N VAL A 85 -7.61 -8.90 9.78
CA VAL A 85 -8.00 -7.60 9.22
C VAL A 85 -8.09 -7.68 7.69
N LEU A 86 -7.10 -8.28 7.04
CA LEU A 86 -7.13 -8.49 5.58
C LEU A 86 -8.32 -9.36 5.16
N PHE A 87 -8.59 -10.44 5.89
CA PHE A 87 -9.72 -11.33 5.64
C PHE A 87 -11.05 -10.59 5.77
N PHE A 88 -11.25 -9.85 6.85
CA PHE A 88 -12.47 -9.09 7.11
C PHE A 88 -12.81 -8.12 5.98
N PHE A 89 -11.85 -7.33 5.52
CA PHE A 89 -12.12 -6.34 4.47
C PHE A 89 -12.11 -6.90 3.05
N LYS A 90 -11.29 -7.93 2.77
CA LYS A 90 -11.06 -8.40 1.39
C LYS A 90 -11.80 -9.69 1.03
N TYR A 91 -11.91 -10.62 1.97
CA TYR A 91 -12.37 -11.98 1.70
C TYR A 91 -13.68 -12.35 2.42
N PHE A 92 -14.16 -11.51 3.35
CA PHE A 92 -15.36 -11.80 4.12
C PHE A 92 -16.60 -11.98 3.25
N GLY A 93 -16.81 -11.09 2.27
CA GLY A 93 -17.93 -11.20 1.33
C GLY A 93 -17.89 -12.53 0.57
N PHE A 94 -16.76 -12.81 -0.10
CA PHE A 94 -16.54 -14.09 -0.80
C PHE A 94 -16.77 -15.31 0.11
N PHE A 95 -16.26 -15.28 1.34
CA PHE A 95 -16.43 -16.39 2.27
C PHE A 95 -17.91 -16.63 2.63
N ILE A 96 -18.69 -15.57 2.83
CA ILE A 96 -20.11 -15.70 3.16
C ILE A 96 -20.94 -16.20 1.96
N TYR A 97 -20.69 -15.66 0.76
CA TYR A 97 -21.45 -16.01 -0.44
C TYR A 97 -21.07 -17.39 -1.00
N ASP A 98 -19.79 -17.59 -1.27
CA ASP A 98 -19.33 -18.72 -2.08
C ASP A 98 -19.01 -19.95 -1.23
N VAL A 99 -18.59 -19.77 0.03
CA VAL A 99 -18.21 -20.89 0.92
C VAL A 99 -19.38 -21.31 1.81
N LEU A 100 -20.06 -20.34 2.42
CA LEU A 100 -21.20 -20.64 3.32
C LEU A 100 -22.55 -20.72 2.59
N GLY A 101 -22.62 -20.31 1.32
CA GLY A 101 -23.83 -20.41 0.51
C GLY A 101 -24.99 -19.55 1.04
N HIS A 102 -24.70 -18.52 1.84
CA HIS A 102 -25.72 -17.66 2.43
C HIS A 102 -26.15 -16.59 1.42
N ALA A 103 -26.92 -17.00 0.42
CA ALA A 103 -27.46 -16.12 -0.63
C ALA A 103 -28.39 -15.01 -0.09
N SER A 104 -28.86 -15.13 1.15
CA SER A 104 -29.66 -14.14 1.85
C SER A 104 -28.85 -13.11 2.65
N PHE A 105 -27.51 -13.17 2.61
CA PHE A 105 -26.68 -12.12 3.18
C PHE A 105 -26.75 -10.86 2.30
N ASP A 106 -26.93 -9.70 2.92
CA ASP A 106 -27.08 -8.44 2.19
C ASP A 106 -25.70 -7.97 1.67
N PRO A 107 -25.51 -7.76 0.35
CA PRO A 107 -24.30 -7.17 -0.22
C PRO A 107 -23.86 -5.86 0.40
N ALA A 108 -24.79 -5.06 0.94
CA ALA A 108 -24.48 -3.84 1.66
C ALA A 108 -23.71 -4.07 2.97
N MET A 109 -23.70 -5.31 3.51
CA MET A 109 -22.95 -5.68 4.71
C MET A 109 -21.50 -6.07 4.41
N VAL A 110 -21.08 -6.16 3.13
CA VAL A 110 -19.67 -6.36 2.78
C VAL A 110 -18.88 -5.09 3.12
N PRO A 111 -17.82 -5.17 3.94
CA PRO A 111 -17.04 -3.99 4.29
C PRO A 111 -16.41 -3.34 3.06
N HIS A 112 -16.43 -2.00 3.00
CA HIS A 112 -15.67 -1.26 1.98
C HIS A 112 -14.18 -1.57 2.11
N LEU A 113 -13.54 -1.88 0.98
CA LEU A 113 -12.15 -2.32 0.93
C LEU A 113 -11.19 -1.11 1.02
N PRO A 114 -10.39 -0.98 2.09
CA PRO A 114 -9.44 0.11 2.20
C PRO A 114 -8.35 -0.02 1.12
N LEU A 115 -8.08 1.08 0.43
CA LEU A 115 -7.00 1.10 -0.55
C LEU A 115 -5.66 0.74 0.09
N GLY A 116 -4.90 -0.12 -0.59
CA GLY A 116 -3.57 -0.53 -0.12
C GLY A 116 -3.58 -1.54 1.04
N ILE A 117 -4.74 -2.07 1.47
CA ILE A 117 -4.81 -3.02 2.61
C ILE A 117 -3.86 -4.20 2.48
N SER A 118 -3.79 -4.81 1.31
CA SER A 118 -2.85 -5.91 1.09
C SER A 118 -1.39 -5.46 1.28
N PHE A 119 -1.02 -4.28 0.80
CA PHE A 119 0.36 -3.77 0.90
C PHE A 119 0.75 -3.47 2.34
N PHE A 120 -0.06 -2.70 3.08
CA PHE A 120 0.29 -2.38 4.46
C PHE A 120 0.19 -3.59 5.39
N THR A 121 -0.68 -4.57 5.11
CA THR A 121 -0.72 -5.85 5.82
C THR A 121 0.57 -6.64 5.59
N PHE A 122 1.04 -6.78 4.35
CA PHE A 122 2.27 -7.54 4.07
C PHE A 122 3.53 -6.81 4.53
N GLN A 123 3.58 -5.47 4.48
CA GLN A 123 4.65 -4.69 5.10
C GLN A 123 4.68 -4.88 6.62
N SER A 124 3.51 -4.88 7.27
CA SER A 124 3.39 -5.15 8.70
C SER A 124 3.87 -6.55 9.08
N ILE A 125 3.48 -7.58 8.31
CA ILE A 125 3.98 -8.95 8.49
C ILE A 125 5.49 -9.00 8.27
N SER A 126 6.00 -8.34 7.23
CA SER A 126 7.44 -8.22 6.96
C SER A 126 8.18 -7.63 8.16
N TYR A 127 7.67 -6.55 8.76
CA TYR A 127 8.22 -5.98 9.99
C TYR A 127 8.29 -7.01 11.14
N LEU A 128 7.18 -7.72 11.43
CA LEU A 128 7.15 -8.70 12.50
C LEU A 128 8.12 -9.86 12.25
N VAL A 129 8.20 -10.35 11.01
CA VAL A 129 9.10 -11.44 10.62
C VAL A 129 10.56 -11.00 10.69
N ASP A 130 10.89 -9.82 10.17
CA ASP A 130 12.26 -9.28 10.21
C ASP A 130 12.74 -9.09 11.66
N VAL A 131 11.87 -8.58 12.55
CA VAL A 131 12.15 -8.47 13.99
C VAL A 131 12.29 -9.85 14.64
N TYR A 132 11.40 -10.80 14.32
CA TYR A 132 11.46 -12.17 14.82
C TYR A 132 12.74 -12.89 14.42
N ARG A 133 13.21 -12.69 13.18
CA ARG A 133 14.45 -13.27 12.65
C ARG A 133 15.70 -12.52 13.06
N ARG A 134 15.57 -11.36 13.72
CA ARG A 134 16.67 -10.45 14.07
C ARG A 134 17.42 -9.91 12.84
N GLU A 135 16.73 -9.85 11.70
CA GLU A 135 17.25 -9.19 10.49
C GLU A 135 17.19 -7.66 10.62
N ALA A 136 16.31 -7.15 11.48
CA ALA A 136 16.24 -5.75 11.88
C ALA A 136 15.87 -5.60 13.35
N PRO A 137 16.39 -4.57 14.06
CA PRO A 137 15.87 -4.22 15.37
C PRO A 137 14.44 -3.66 15.24
N PRO A 138 13.56 -3.85 16.23
CA PRO A 138 12.22 -3.26 16.19
C PRO A 138 12.28 -1.73 16.11
N ALA A 139 11.18 -1.16 15.61
CA ALA A 139 11.02 0.28 15.53
C ALA A 139 11.13 0.88 16.94
N ARG A 140 11.88 1.99 17.09
CA ARG A 140 12.10 2.61 18.41
C ARG A 140 10.87 3.34 18.90
N SER A 141 10.06 3.85 18.00
CA SER A 141 8.82 4.56 18.28
C SER A 141 7.75 4.19 17.27
N VAL A 142 6.49 4.43 17.64
CA VAL A 142 5.33 4.30 16.73
C VAL A 142 5.56 5.14 15.46
N TRP A 143 6.17 6.32 15.59
CA TRP A 143 6.48 7.21 14.47
C TRP A 143 7.45 6.59 13.45
N GLU A 144 8.48 5.86 13.90
CA GLU A 144 9.38 5.16 12.98
C GLU A 144 8.64 4.09 12.17
N LEU A 145 7.77 3.32 12.84
CA LEU A 145 6.98 2.29 12.16
C LEU A 145 5.91 2.90 11.25
N ALA A 146 5.28 3.99 11.67
CA ALA A 146 4.34 4.74 10.85
C ALA A 146 5.01 5.22 9.56
N VAL A 147 6.24 5.74 9.61
CA VAL A 147 6.96 6.18 8.40
C VAL A 147 7.17 5.02 7.44
N TYR A 148 7.50 3.83 7.96
CA TYR A 148 7.66 2.64 7.12
C TYR A 148 6.35 2.25 6.44
N ILE A 149 5.27 2.08 7.20
CA ILE A 149 4.02 1.51 6.69
C ILE A 149 3.23 2.55 5.87
N MET A 150 3.19 3.80 6.32
CA MET A 150 2.29 4.81 5.77
C MET A 150 2.87 5.59 4.59
N MET A 151 4.15 5.44 4.23
CA MET A 151 4.80 6.29 3.23
C MET A 151 4.04 6.30 1.89
N PHE A 152 3.46 7.45 1.51
CA PHE A 152 2.52 7.52 0.38
C PHE A 152 3.02 6.97 -0.97
N PRO A 153 4.32 7.05 -1.35
CA PRO A 153 4.77 6.51 -2.62
C PRO A 153 4.62 4.99 -2.72
N GLN A 154 4.61 4.28 -1.58
CA GLN A 154 4.52 2.81 -1.55
C GLN A 154 3.21 2.27 -0.96
N LEU A 155 2.43 3.12 -0.27
CA LEU A 155 1.26 2.70 0.51
C LEU A 155 0.16 2.02 -0.32
N ILE A 156 -0.08 2.50 -1.55
CA ILE A 156 -1.21 2.03 -2.37
C ILE A 156 -0.81 0.86 -3.27
N ALA A 157 0.30 0.98 -3.98
CA ALA A 157 0.71 0.05 -5.03
C ALA A 157 2.23 0.05 -5.27
N GLY A 158 3.03 0.24 -4.20
CA GLY A 158 4.49 0.12 -4.31
C GLY A 158 4.96 -1.33 -4.18
N PRO A 159 6.21 -1.64 -4.53
CA PRO A 159 6.79 -2.94 -4.19
C PRO A 159 6.68 -3.17 -2.67
N ILE A 160 6.44 -4.41 -2.25
CA ILE A 160 6.42 -4.76 -0.82
C ILE A 160 7.87 -4.71 -0.32
N VAL A 161 8.28 -3.54 0.17
CA VAL A 161 9.63 -3.30 0.68
C VAL A 161 9.76 -3.94 2.07
N ARG A 162 10.81 -4.75 2.26
CA ARG A 162 11.09 -5.35 3.57
C ARG A 162 11.49 -4.30 4.59
N TYR A 163 11.19 -4.51 5.87
CA TYR A 163 11.53 -3.53 6.89
C TYR A 163 13.05 -3.41 7.07
N ALA A 164 13.77 -4.54 7.01
CA ALA A 164 15.22 -4.57 7.19
C ALA A 164 16.00 -3.72 6.17
N SER A 165 15.48 -3.50 4.95
CA SER A 165 16.16 -2.68 3.94
C SER A 165 16.02 -1.17 4.18
N VAL A 166 15.00 -0.75 4.95
CA VAL A 166 14.67 0.66 5.17
C VAL A 166 14.83 1.12 6.61
N ALA A 167 14.90 0.21 7.58
CA ALA A 167 14.96 0.53 9.00
C ALA A 167 16.08 1.52 9.35
N SER A 168 17.27 1.36 8.76
CA SER A 168 18.40 2.28 8.94
C SER A 168 18.16 3.65 8.29
N GLN A 169 17.55 3.66 7.09
CA GLN A 169 17.27 4.87 6.32
C GLN A 169 16.19 5.75 6.96
N ILE A 170 15.25 5.16 7.73
CA ILE A 170 14.25 5.93 8.47
C ILE A 170 14.90 6.81 9.56
N ARG A 171 16.03 6.36 10.11
CA ARG A 171 16.78 7.05 11.16
C ARG A 171 17.81 8.01 10.59
N THR A 172 18.64 7.52 9.67
CA THR A 172 19.74 8.28 9.10
C THR A 172 19.61 8.27 7.58
N ARG A 173 19.35 9.45 7.01
CA ARG A 173 19.19 9.62 5.57
C ARG A 173 20.41 10.29 4.98
N LYS A 174 20.91 9.72 3.90
CA LYS A 174 21.81 10.40 2.96
C LYS A 174 21.04 10.55 1.66
N VAL A 175 20.95 11.78 1.17
CA VAL A 175 20.31 12.10 -0.11
C VAL A 175 21.41 12.60 -1.01
N LEU A 176 21.72 11.83 -2.05
CA LEU A 176 22.70 12.21 -3.06
C LEU A 176 21.97 12.87 -4.25
N PRO A 177 22.52 13.92 -4.86
CA PRO A 177 21.91 14.57 -6.03
C PRO A 177 21.59 13.59 -7.17
N GLU A 178 22.44 12.58 -7.38
CA GLU A 178 22.26 11.55 -8.41
C GLU A 178 21.01 10.69 -8.13
N GLN A 179 20.71 10.41 -6.87
CA GLN A 179 19.51 9.67 -6.48
C GLN A 179 18.24 10.49 -6.74
N VAL A 180 18.30 11.82 -6.54
CA VAL A 180 17.19 12.72 -6.86
C VAL A 180 16.95 12.76 -8.38
N ALA A 181 18.02 12.87 -9.17
CA ALA A 181 17.92 12.84 -10.63
C ALA A 181 17.33 11.52 -11.15
N HIS A 182 17.80 10.37 -10.65
CA HIS A 182 17.22 9.06 -10.99
C HIS A 182 15.75 8.96 -10.57
N GLY A 183 15.39 9.44 -9.38
CA GLY A 183 14.01 9.44 -8.91
C GLY A 183 13.07 10.25 -9.81
N LEU A 184 13.50 11.46 -10.22
CA LEU A 184 12.75 12.29 -11.17
C LEU A 184 12.63 11.63 -12.54
N MET A 185 13.70 11.00 -13.04
CA MET A 185 13.68 10.25 -14.30
C MET A 185 12.68 9.09 -14.25
N PHE A 186 12.73 8.24 -13.21
CA PHE A 186 11.79 7.13 -13.06
C PHE A 186 10.34 7.61 -12.93
N PHE A 187 10.12 8.70 -12.18
CA PHE A 187 8.80 9.30 -12.06
C PHE A 187 8.28 9.80 -13.41
N ALA A 188 9.09 10.53 -14.18
CA ALA A 188 8.71 11.06 -15.49
C ALA A 188 8.42 9.95 -16.51
N VAL A 189 9.27 8.92 -16.57
CA VAL A 189 9.05 7.75 -17.44
C VAL A 189 7.78 7.00 -17.06
N GLY A 190 7.59 6.73 -15.76
CA GLY A 190 6.39 6.06 -15.27
C GLY A 190 5.11 6.88 -15.53
N LEU A 191 5.18 8.20 -15.38
CA LEU A 191 4.07 9.10 -15.70
C LEU A 191 3.73 9.07 -17.19
N ALA A 192 4.74 9.10 -18.07
CA ALA A 192 4.56 8.99 -19.51
C ALA A 192 3.94 7.65 -19.90
N GLN A 193 4.46 6.53 -19.37
CA GLN A 193 3.88 5.21 -19.58
C GLN A 193 2.42 5.15 -19.11
N LYS A 194 2.11 5.71 -17.94
CA LYS A 194 0.74 5.71 -17.41
C LYS A 194 -0.23 6.54 -18.26
N VAL A 195 0.14 7.79 -18.57
CA VAL A 195 -0.78 8.75 -19.21
C VAL A 195 -0.83 8.55 -20.72
N LEU A 196 0.31 8.32 -21.38
CA LEU A 196 0.37 8.23 -22.84
C LEU A 196 0.04 6.83 -23.36
N VAL A 197 0.37 5.77 -22.62
CA VAL A 197 0.13 4.38 -23.06
C VAL A 197 -1.03 3.77 -22.31
N ALA A 198 -0.86 3.50 -21.02
CA ALA A 198 -1.79 2.68 -20.24
C ALA A 198 -3.21 3.23 -20.23
N ASN A 199 -3.40 4.53 -19.99
CA ASN A 199 -4.74 5.14 -19.97
C ASN A 199 -5.43 5.13 -21.35
N ASN A 200 -4.68 5.21 -22.45
CA ASN A 200 -5.25 5.19 -23.80
C ASN A 200 -5.69 3.78 -24.19
N VAL A 201 -4.87 2.76 -23.89
CA VAL A 201 -5.22 1.36 -24.18
C VAL A 201 -6.32 0.84 -23.23
N ALA A 202 -6.38 1.35 -21.99
CA ALA A 202 -7.47 1.05 -21.05
C ALA A 202 -8.84 1.38 -21.65
N GLY A 203 -9.00 2.56 -22.27
CA GLY A 203 -10.28 2.94 -22.88
C GLY A 203 -10.71 2.04 -24.04
N VAL A 204 -9.81 1.29 -24.66
CA VAL A 204 -10.17 0.25 -25.65
C VAL A 204 -10.52 -1.06 -24.94
N ALA A 205 -9.72 -1.48 -23.96
CA ALA A 205 -9.99 -2.68 -23.17
C ALA A 205 -11.37 -2.59 -22.48
N ASP A 206 -11.67 -1.48 -21.83
CA ASP A 206 -12.94 -1.22 -21.15
C ASP A 206 -14.13 -1.29 -22.11
N ARG A 207 -13.98 -0.75 -23.34
CA ARG A 207 -15.03 -0.83 -24.37
C ARG A 207 -15.25 -2.26 -24.84
N VAL A 208 -14.18 -3.01 -25.08
CA VAL A 208 -14.28 -4.41 -25.53
C VAL A 208 -14.89 -5.29 -24.45
N PHE A 209 -14.49 -5.14 -23.19
CA PHE A 209 -15.05 -5.91 -22.07
C PHE A 209 -16.46 -5.48 -21.67
N GLY A 210 -16.91 -4.30 -22.11
CA GLY A 210 -18.29 -3.85 -21.96
C GLY A 210 -19.24 -4.33 -23.04
N LEU A 211 -18.77 -4.99 -24.11
CA LEU A 211 -19.62 -5.52 -25.18
C LEU A 211 -20.48 -6.69 -24.68
N ALA A 212 -21.68 -6.82 -25.25
CA ALA A 212 -22.50 -7.99 -25.04
C ALA A 212 -21.87 -9.23 -25.69
N GLY A 213 -22.18 -10.42 -25.16
CA GLY A 213 -21.53 -11.67 -25.59
C GLY A 213 -21.77 -12.02 -27.06
N ASP A 214 -22.88 -11.58 -27.64
CA ASP A 214 -23.25 -11.71 -29.04
C ASP A 214 -22.51 -10.72 -29.96
N GLU A 215 -22.03 -9.59 -29.43
CA GLU A 215 -21.20 -8.60 -30.13
C GLU A 215 -19.70 -8.92 -30.02
N LEU A 216 -19.31 -9.81 -29.09
CA LEU A 216 -17.93 -10.13 -28.80
C LEU A 216 -17.38 -11.23 -29.71
N SER A 217 -16.76 -10.82 -30.82
CA SER A 217 -15.98 -11.75 -31.65
C SER A 217 -14.69 -12.20 -30.94
N ALA A 218 -14.17 -13.38 -31.31
CA ALA A 218 -12.90 -13.89 -30.79
C ALA A 218 -11.73 -12.91 -30.98
N LEU A 219 -11.68 -12.20 -32.12
CA LEU A 219 -10.65 -11.21 -32.40
C LEU A 219 -10.74 -10.00 -31.44
N LEU A 220 -11.95 -9.52 -31.18
CA LEU A 220 -12.18 -8.44 -30.22
C LEU A 220 -11.78 -8.88 -28.82
N ALA A 221 -12.19 -10.06 -28.38
CA ALA A 221 -11.81 -10.60 -27.08
C ALA A 221 -10.29 -10.66 -26.87
N TRP A 222 -9.54 -11.15 -27.87
CA TRP A 222 -8.08 -11.17 -27.82
C TRP A 222 -7.45 -9.77 -27.83
N THR A 223 -8.03 -8.83 -28.58
CA THR A 223 -7.58 -7.44 -28.59
C THR A 223 -7.81 -6.77 -27.25
N GLY A 224 -8.97 -6.97 -26.63
CA GLY A 224 -9.28 -6.52 -25.28
C GLY A 224 -8.30 -7.07 -24.25
N ALA A 225 -8.02 -8.38 -24.29
CA ALA A 225 -7.05 -9.01 -23.40
C ALA A 225 -5.62 -8.46 -23.57
N LEU A 226 -5.17 -8.23 -24.82
CA LEU A 226 -3.86 -7.65 -25.10
C LEU A 226 -3.76 -6.21 -24.59
N PHE A 227 -4.79 -5.41 -24.82
CA PHE A 227 -4.80 -4.00 -24.40
C PHE A 227 -4.91 -3.86 -22.89
N TYR A 228 -5.65 -4.76 -22.25
CA TYR A 228 -5.68 -4.89 -20.79
C TYR A 228 -4.30 -5.28 -20.23
N THR A 229 -3.57 -6.16 -20.91
CA THR A 229 -2.18 -6.49 -20.53
C THR A 229 -1.26 -5.28 -20.62
N LEU A 230 -1.44 -4.41 -21.62
CA LEU A 230 -0.67 -3.17 -21.77
C LEU A 230 -1.10 -2.05 -20.78
N GLN A 231 -2.33 -2.13 -20.27
CA GLN A 231 -2.87 -1.19 -19.28
C GLN A 231 -2.27 -1.39 -17.89
N ILE A 232 -1.97 -2.64 -17.51
CA ILE A 232 -1.40 -3.03 -16.21
C ILE A 232 0.11 -2.78 -16.21
#